data_AF-A0A6G3XE59-F1
#
_entry.id   AF-A0A6G3XE59-F1
#
_cell.length_a   1.000
_cell.length_b   1.000
_cell.length_c   1.000
_cell.angle_alpha   90.00
_cell.angle_beta   90.00
_cell.angle_gamma   90.00
#
_symmetry.space_group_name_H-M   'P 1'
#
loop_
_entity.id
_entity.type
_entity.pdbx_description
1 polymer ?
#
loop_
_entity_poly.entity_id
_entity_poly.type
_entity_poly.pdbx_seq_one_letter_code
_entity_poly.pdbx_strand_id
1 'polypeptide(L)'
;MFATGRLAKKLSRPGIAFRALPVTSRVALGVLVAVILGAVLAPLLTQDPLTTGTPVQAPSADHWFGTDRAGRDVFARVVHGSRYSLVIGLGATAVALIAGAVLGSIAATSRKLGDESVMRTLDVVMSFPPIALAAVLVAVFGTSVPVIIFTIAFVYTPSLARVVRANVLAQYGEDYVAAEKVIGARRGYIVLRHVAVNCMAPVMVFATVMVAEAIIFEASLSFIGAGVQDPDPSWGSVLAYGRQILLAGGWWATFFPGLAILITVLALNILSEGLTDASAAPRSARTSPAPAATTAPDPVEAAATVDIDAALDRLARHIEATEPTITPVREDAEELLVVRDLAIRFPDRYGDIPVVDRLNFTVHEGETLGLVGESGCG
;
A
#
# COMPACT_ATOMS: atom_id res chain seq x y z
N MET A 1 -17.59 27.38 20.79
CA MET A 1 -17.10 27.73 19.44
C MET A 1 -15.65 27.24 19.32
N PHE A 2 -15.34 26.41 18.31
CA PHE A 2 -14.01 25.92 17.88
C PHE A 2 -13.20 24.96 18.80
N ALA A 3 -13.49 23.65 18.72
CA ALA A 3 -12.52 22.60 19.07
C ALA A 3 -12.57 21.36 18.13
N THR A 4 -13.67 21.16 17.40
CA THR A 4 -13.89 20.02 16.49
C THR A 4 -12.91 19.97 15.31
N GLY A 5 -12.40 21.12 14.86
CA GLY A 5 -11.47 21.20 13.72
C GLY A 5 -10.12 20.50 13.95
N ARG A 6 -9.62 20.40 15.19
CA ARG A 6 -8.32 19.74 15.46
C ARG A 6 -8.42 18.21 15.51
N LEU A 7 -9.54 17.67 15.99
CA LEU A 7 -9.76 16.22 16.02
C LEU A 7 -10.05 15.69 14.63
N ALA A 8 -10.93 16.36 13.87
CA ALA A 8 -11.19 16.00 12.47
C ALA A 8 -9.89 16.02 11.65
N LYS A 9 -9.04 17.05 11.82
CA LYS A 9 -7.75 17.18 11.12
C LYS A 9 -6.68 16.17 11.57
N LYS A 10 -6.80 15.61 12.79
CA LYS A 10 -5.97 14.49 13.27
C LYS A 10 -6.48 13.14 12.75
N LEU A 11 -7.79 12.97 12.66
CA LEU A 11 -8.42 11.75 12.14
C LEU A 11 -8.35 11.66 10.60
N SER A 12 -8.24 12.81 9.93
CA SER A 12 -8.16 12.97 8.48
C SER A 12 -6.73 13.01 7.93
N ARG A 13 -5.69 12.69 8.71
CA ARG A 13 -4.34 12.54 8.15
C ARG A 13 -4.22 11.12 7.60
N PRO A 14 -4.32 10.93 6.27
CA PRO A 14 -4.05 9.64 5.66
C PRO A 14 -2.52 9.57 5.58
N GLY A 15 -1.91 9.07 6.64
CA GLY A 15 -0.47 8.98 6.73
C GLY A 15 -0.12 7.65 7.36
N ILE A 16 0.67 6.86 6.65
CA ILE A 16 1.35 5.68 7.20
C ILE A 16 2.11 6.20 8.43
N ALA A 17 1.65 5.84 9.62
CA ALA A 17 2.34 6.22 10.83
C ALA A 17 3.63 5.41 10.86
N PHE A 18 4.77 6.00 10.45
CA PHE A 18 6.09 5.35 10.47
C PHE A 18 6.45 4.73 11.84
N ARG A 19 5.82 5.20 12.92
CA ARG A 19 5.94 4.64 14.28
C ARG A 19 5.28 3.27 14.46
N ALA A 20 4.37 2.87 13.59
CA ALA A 20 3.68 1.58 13.62
C ALA A 20 4.42 0.48 12.83
N LEU A 21 5.58 0.78 12.22
CA LEU A 21 6.32 -0.22 11.44
C LEU A 21 6.96 -1.29 12.34
N PRO A 22 6.85 -2.58 11.96
CA PRO A 22 7.53 -3.66 12.66
C PRO A 22 9.05 -3.47 12.61
N VAL A 23 9.78 -4.13 13.52
CA VAL A 23 11.24 -3.98 13.64
C VAL A 23 11.94 -4.41 12.34
N THR A 24 11.45 -5.48 11.71
CA THR A 24 11.93 -5.98 10.42
C THR A 24 11.89 -4.90 9.33
N SER A 25 10.77 -4.19 9.19
CA SER A 25 10.62 -3.13 8.19
C SER A 25 11.42 -1.87 8.53
N ARG A 26 11.69 -1.60 9.81
CA ARG A 26 12.63 -0.54 10.21
C ARG A 26 14.07 -0.87 9.82
N VAL A 27 14.48 -2.13 10.01
CA VAL A 27 15.81 -2.61 9.55
C VAL A 27 15.89 -2.53 8.02
N ALA A 28 14.88 -3.01 7.31
CA ALA A 28 14.82 -2.94 5.85
C ALA A 28 14.88 -1.49 5.34
N LEU A 29 14.16 -0.57 5.98
CA LEU A 29 14.23 0.85 5.66
C LEU A 29 15.65 1.41 5.91
N GLY A 30 16.30 1.02 7.01
CA GLY A 30 17.69 1.39 7.28
C GLY A 30 18.66 0.90 6.20
N VAL A 31 18.48 -0.34 5.72
CA VAL A 31 19.27 -0.90 4.61
C VAL A 31 19.03 -0.11 3.32
N LEU A 32 17.79 0.19 2.96
CA LEU A 32 17.48 0.98 1.76
C LEU A 32 18.06 2.39 1.85
N VAL A 33 17.98 3.03 3.02
CA VAL A 33 18.61 4.32 3.26
C VAL A 33 20.12 4.22 3.09
N ALA A 34 20.77 3.18 3.60
CA ALA A 34 22.20 2.97 3.41
C ALA A 34 22.57 2.78 1.93
N VAL A 35 21.78 2.01 1.17
CA VAL A 35 21.98 1.84 -0.28
C VAL A 35 21.80 3.18 -1.02
N ILE A 36 20.76 3.95 -0.70
CA ILE A 36 20.53 5.27 -1.31
C ILE A 36 21.65 6.25 -0.94
N LEU A 37 22.12 6.25 0.30
CA LEU A 37 23.25 7.08 0.72
C LEU A 37 24.54 6.65 0.02
N GLY A 38 24.79 5.35 -0.12
CA GLY A 38 25.90 4.81 -0.91
C GLY A 38 25.82 5.26 -2.36
N ALA A 39 24.63 5.23 -2.95
CA ALA A 39 24.38 5.76 -4.30
C ALA A 39 24.71 7.25 -4.36
N VAL A 40 24.08 8.09 -3.52
CA VAL A 40 24.26 9.55 -3.56
C VAL A 40 25.69 9.97 -3.24
N LEU A 41 26.35 9.30 -2.30
CA LEU A 41 27.72 9.61 -1.88
C LEU A 41 28.78 8.85 -2.70
N ALA A 42 28.41 8.07 -3.71
CA ALA A 42 29.35 7.28 -4.53
C ALA A 42 30.60 8.07 -4.99
N PRO A 43 30.50 9.30 -5.54
CA PRO A 43 31.66 10.06 -5.99
C PRO A 43 32.60 10.51 -4.86
N LEU A 44 32.14 10.50 -3.60
CA LEU A 44 32.96 10.79 -2.43
C LEU A 44 33.51 9.51 -1.79
N LEU A 45 32.81 8.39 -1.93
CA LEU A 45 33.15 7.12 -1.31
C LEU A 45 34.13 6.30 -2.14
N THR A 46 34.09 6.43 -3.46
CA THR A 46 34.85 5.57 -4.38
C THR A 46 35.56 6.37 -5.46
N GLN A 47 36.56 5.73 -6.08
CA GLN A 47 37.21 6.23 -7.29
C GLN A 47 36.23 6.26 -8.47
N ASP A 48 36.62 6.92 -9.56
CA ASP A 48 35.81 6.94 -10.79
C ASP A 48 35.60 5.51 -11.32
N PRO A 49 34.35 5.03 -11.51
CA PRO A 49 34.07 3.67 -11.96
C PRO A 49 34.63 3.34 -13.35
N LEU A 50 35.09 4.35 -14.09
CA LEU A 50 35.68 4.20 -15.43
C LEU A 50 37.21 4.05 -15.40
N THR A 51 37.87 4.31 -14.27
CA THR A 51 39.34 4.18 -14.19
C THR A 51 39.76 2.74 -14.40
N THR A 52 40.61 2.52 -15.40
CA THR A 52 41.13 1.20 -15.77
C THR A 52 42.52 0.98 -15.18
N GLY A 53 42.75 -0.21 -14.63
CA GLY A 53 44.04 -0.68 -14.16
C GLY A 53 44.35 -2.09 -14.65
N THR A 54 44.96 -2.90 -13.80
CA THR A 54 45.28 -4.29 -14.12
C THR A 54 44.01 -5.16 -14.16
N PRO A 55 43.72 -5.85 -15.28
CA PRO A 55 42.54 -6.69 -15.41
C PRO A 55 42.51 -7.90 -14.47
N VAL A 56 41.30 -8.32 -14.12
CA VAL A 56 41.00 -9.64 -13.52
C VAL A 56 41.83 -9.91 -12.25
N GLN A 57 41.93 -8.93 -11.36
CA GLN A 57 42.51 -9.12 -10.04
C GLN A 57 41.44 -9.60 -9.06
N ALA A 58 41.79 -10.61 -8.26
CA ALA A 58 40.96 -11.06 -7.15
C ALA A 58 40.84 -9.98 -6.07
N PRO A 59 39.82 -10.06 -5.19
CA PRO A 59 39.66 -9.14 -4.06
C PRO A 59 40.95 -8.98 -3.24
N SER A 60 41.36 -7.73 -3.02
CA SER A 60 42.57 -7.35 -2.29
C SER A 60 42.33 -6.09 -1.45
N ALA A 61 43.33 -5.67 -0.67
CA ALA A 61 43.25 -4.44 0.12
C ALA A 61 43.12 -3.18 -0.77
N ASP A 62 43.72 -3.23 -1.97
CA ASP A 62 43.66 -2.15 -2.96
C ASP A 62 42.34 -2.17 -3.75
N HIS A 63 41.80 -3.37 -4.02
CA HIS A 63 40.56 -3.59 -4.74
C HIS A 63 39.62 -4.49 -3.94
N TRP A 64 38.77 -3.89 -3.09
CA TRP A 64 37.96 -4.64 -2.11
C TRP A 64 37.09 -5.72 -2.74
N PHE A 65 36.55 -5.48 -3.93
CA PHE A 65 35.74 -6.44 -4.69
C PHE A 65 36.47 -7.00 -5.92
N GLY A 66 37.78 -6.75 -6.04
CA GLY A 66 38.58 -7.10 -7.22
C GLY A 66 38.33 -6.17 -8.41
N THR A 67 38.94 -6.51 -9.54
CA THR A 67 38.81 -5.75 -10.80
C THR A 67 38.05 -6.54 -11.87
N ASP A 68 37.42 -5.80 -12.80
CA ASP A 68 36.76 -6.37 -13.96
C ASP A 68 37.75 -6.68 -15.11
N ARG A 69 37.20 -7.05 -16.28
CA ARG A 69 37.98 -7.37 -17.49
C ARG A 69 38.80 -6.22 -18.04
N ALA A 70 38.34 -5.00 -17.82
CA ALA A 70 39.02 -3.79 -18.25
C ALA A 70 39.90 -3.23 -17.12
N GLY A 71 40.03 -3.96 -16.00
CA GLY A 71 40.79 -3.52 -14.83
C GLY A 71 40.09 -2.43 -14.03
N ARG A 72 38.77 -2.24 -14.19
CA ARG A 72 37.98 -1.28 -13.41
C ARG A 72 37.60 -1.89 -12.07
N ASP A 73 37.61 -1.08 -11.02
CA ASP A 73 37.30 -1.53 -9.67
C ASP A 73 35.81 -1.92 -9.53
N VAL A 74 35.54 -3.17 -9.13
CA VAL A 74 34.17 -3.69 -9.02
C VAL A 74 33.39 -3.02 -7.89
N PHE A 75 34.05 -2.61 -6.82
CA PHE A 75 33.40 -1.92 -5.69
C PHE A 75 32.90 -0.54 -6.14
N ALA A 76 33.76 0.25 -6.79
CA ALA A 76 33.38 1.52 -7.39
C ALA A 76 32.21 1.36 -8.36
N ARG A 77 32.26 0.35 -9.24
CA ARG A 77 31.16 0.07 -10.18
C ARG A 77 29.85 -0.34 -9.50
N VAL A 78 29.88 -1.12 -8.43
CA VAL A 78 28.67 -1.54 -7.68
C VAL A 78 28.05 -0.35 -6.94
N VAL A 79 28.87 0.50 -6.32
CA VAL A 79 28.42 1.68 -5.58
C VAL A 79 27.86 2.73 -6.55
N HIS A 80 28.55 3.03 -7.65
CA HIS A 80 28.00 3.92 -8.69
C HIS A 80 26.78 3.33 -9.39
N GLY A 81 26.78 2.01 -9.64
CA GLY A 81 25.70 1.32 -10.34
C GLY A 81 24.39 1.28 -9.58
N SER A 82 24.44 1.42 -8.25
CA SER A 82 23.24 1.56 -7.43
C SER A 82 22.37 2.75 -7.86
N ARG A 83 22.96 3.85 -8.34
CA ARG A 83 22.22 5.02 -8.86
C ARG A 83 21.35 4.64 -10.06
N TYR A 84 21.95 4.00 -11.06
CA TYR A 84 21.25 3.66 -12.29
C TYR A 84 20.18 2.61 -12.03
N SER A 85 20.49 1.54 -11.29
CA SER A 85 19.49 0.51 -10.98
C SER A 85 18.33 1.04 -10.13
N LEU A 86 18.58 1.92 -9.15
CA LEU A 86 17.51 2.56 -8.37
C LEU A 86 16.68 3.54 -9.21
N VAL A 87 17.32 4.38 -10.04
CA VAL A 87 16.61 5.32 -10.93
C VAL A 87 15.75 4.57 -11.93
N ILE A 88 16.24 3.48 -12.51
CA ILE A 88 15.47 2.67 -13.45
C ILE A 88 14.31 1.97 -12.74
N GLY A 89 14.55 1.31 -11.60
CA GLY A 89 13.51 0.62 -10.84
C GLY A 89 12.41 1.56 -10.34
N LEU A 90 12.78 2.67 -9.70
CA LEU A 90 11.84 3.67 -9.20
C LEU A 90 11.14 4.42 -10.34
N GLY A 91 11.89 4.80 -11.38
CA GLY A 91 11.38 5.54 -12.53
C GLY A 91 10.37 4.72 -13.33
N ALA A 92 10.70 3.46 -13.64
CA ALA A 92 9.81 2.57 -14.37
C ALA A 92 8.51 2.32 -13.61
N THR A 93 8.61 2.02 -12.31
CA THR A 93 7.44 1.80 -11.47
C THR A 93 6.63 3.08 -11.27
N ALA A 94 7.24 4.26 -11.16
CA ALA A 94 6.51 5.52 -11.06
C ALA A 94 5.70 5.83 -12.33
N VAL A 95 6.30 5.62 -13.52
CA VAL A 95 5.59 5.80 -14.79
C VAL A 95 4.47 4.77 -14.94
N ALA A 96 4.74 3.49 -14.63
CA ALA A 96 3.72 2.44 -14.63
C ALA A 96 2.60 2.73 -13.62
N LEU A 97 2.93 3.27 -12.45
CA LEU A 97 1.98 3.68 -11.42
C LEU A 97 1.03 4.76 -11.94
N ILE A 98 1.57 5.79 -12.58
CA ILE A 98 0.76 6.88 -13.14
C ILE A 98 -0.14 6.35 -14.27
N ALA A 99 0.44 5.64 -15.25
CA ALA A 99 -0.30 5.10 -16.38
C ALA A 99 -1.36 4.08 -15.94
N GLY A 100 -0.98 3.16 -15.06
CA GLY A 100 -1.87 2.15 -14.49
C GLY A 100 -2.95 2.74 -13.60
N ALA A 101 -2.64 3.79 -12.82
CA ALA A 101 -3.65 4.48 -12.02
C ALA A 101 -4.71 5.15 -12.90
N VAL A 102 -4.30 5.80 -13.99
CA VAL A 102 -5.21 6.43 -14.95
C VAL A 102 -6.06 5.36 -15.66
N LEU A 103 -5.43 4.35 -16.26
CA LEU A 103 -6.13 3.31 -17.03
C LEU A 103 -7.04 2.46 -16.12
N GLY A 104 -6.57 2.07 -14.94
CA GLY A 104 -7.33 1.28 -13.98
C GLY A 104 -8.53 2.03 -13.42
N SER A 105 -8.38 3.33 -13.12
CA SER A 105 -9.49 4.17 -12.67
C SER A 105 -10.51 4.43 -13.78
N ILE A 106 -10.06 4.64 -15.01
CA ILE A 106 -10.95 4.77 -16.18
C ILE A 106 -11.74 3.48 -16.36
N ALA A 107 -11.08 2.31 -16.35
CA ALA A 107 -11.74 1.03 -16.51
C ALA A 107 -12.77 0.77 -15.39
N ALA A 108 -12.41 0.99 -14.13
CA ALA A 108 -13.29 0.78 -12.98
C ALA A 108 -14.54 1.67 -12.97
N THR A 109 -14.45 2.88 -13.55
CA THR A 109 -15.55 3.87 -13.54
C THR A 109 -16.32 3.96 -14.86
N SER A 110 -15.86 3.23 -15.88
CA SER A 110 -16.49 3.15 -17.19
C SER A 110 -17.65 2.16 -17.21
N ARG A 111 -18.48 2.27 -18.25
CA ARG A 111 -19.50 1.24 -18.54
C ARG A 111 -18.79 -0.04 -19.01
N LYS A 112 -19.51 -1.16 -18.98
CA LYS A 112 -19.01 -2.51 -19.35
C LYS A 112 -18.13 -2.55 -20.61
N LEU A 113 -18.50 -1.82 -21.67
CA LEU A 113 -17.71 -1.78 -22.91
C LEU A 113 -16.37 -1.06 -22.77
N GLY A 114 -16.32 0.04 -22.02
CA GLY A 114 -15.07 0.79 -21.81
C GLY A 114 -14.10 0.03 -20.92
N ASP A 115 -14.63 -0.59 -19.86
CA ASP A 115 -13.87 -1.49 -18.99
C ASP A 115 -13.27 -2.67 -19.78
N GLU A 116 -14.11 -3.41 -20.51
CA GLU A 116 -13.68 -4.55 -21.32
C GLU A 116 -12.64 -4.13 -22.37
N SER A 117 -12.81 -2.99 -23.04
CA SER A 117 -11.87 -2.52 -24.06
C SER A 117 -10.48 -2.22 -23.48
N VAL A 118 -10.44 -1.53 -22.33
CA VAL A 118 -9.16 -1.20 -21.66
C VAL A 118 -8.50 -2.49 -21.15
N MET A 119 -9.26 -3.34 -20.46
CA MET A 119 -8.72 -4.60 -19.91
C MET A 119 -8.25 -5.54 -21.02
N ARG A 120 -8.98 -5.67 -22.14
CA ARG A 120 -8.56 -6.48 -23.28
C ARG A 120 -7.28 -5.97 -23.94
N THR A 121 -7.15 -4.66 -24.10
CA THR A 121 -5.92 -4.07 -24.65
C THR A 121 -4.72 -4.40 -23.77
N LEU A 122 -4.89 -4.32 -22.45
CA LEU A 122 -3.87 -4.66 -21.46
C LEU A 122 -3.56 -6.17 -21.44
N ASP A 123 -4.57 -7.03 -21.63
CA ASP A 123 -4.39 -8.48 -21.72
C ASP A 123 -3.61 -8.88 -22.98
N VAL A 124 -3.77 -8.15 -24.10
CA VAL A 124 -2.95 -8.35 -25.31
C VAL A 124 -1.48 -8.06 -25.03
N VAL A 125 -1.16 -7.00 -24.29
CA VAL A 125 0.23 -6.71 -23.89
C VAL A 125 0.80 -7.84 -23.03
N MET A 126 0.02 -8.33 -22.06
CA MET A 126 0.41 -9.43 -21.16
C MET A 126 0.50 -10.80 -21.84
N SER A 127 -0.03 -10.94 -23.06
CA SER A 127 0.10 -12.18 -23.84
C SER A 127 1.52 -12.43 -24.34
N PHE A 128 2.33 -11.37 -24.43
CA PHE A 128 3.74 -11.47 -24.81
C PHE A 128 4.61 -11.75 -23.59
N PRO A 129 5.62 -12.63 -23.69
CA PRO A 129 6.61 -12.80 -22.64
C PRO A 129 7.28 -11.45 -22.31
N PRO A 130 7.26 -10.97 -21.04
CA PRO A 130 7.71 -9.63 -20.67
C PRO A 130 9.13 -9.29 -21.16
N ILE A 131 10.07 -10.21 -20.97
CA ILE A 131 11.48 -10.04 -21.38
C ILE A 131 11.59 -9.91 -22.91
N ALA A 132 10.85 -10.73 -23.66
CA ALA A 132 10.89 -10.71 -25.12
C ALA A 132 10.32 -9.39 -25.66
N LEU A 133 9.19 -8.94 -25.12
CA LEU A 133 8.58 -7.66 -25.49
C LEU A 133 9.52 -6.49 -25.17
N ALA A 134 10.12 -6.48 -23.98
CA ALA A 134 11.07 -5.46 -23.59
C ALA A 134 12.33 -5.44 -24.47
N ALA A 135 12.88 -6.60 -24.82
CA ALA A 135 14.04 -6.71 -25.71
C ALA A 135 13.75 -6.14 -27.09
N VAL A 136 12.56 -6.39 -27.66
CA VAL A 136 12.14 -5.80 -28.95
C VAL A 136 11.99 -4.29 -28.84
N LEU A 137 11.36 -3.78 -27.78
CA LEU A 137 11.19 -2.33 -27.57
C LEU A 137 12.56 -1.63 -27.44
N VAL A 138 13.48 -2.18 -26.67
CA VAL A 138 14.85 -1.63 -26.55
C VAL A 138 15.61 -1.73 -27.87
N ALA A 139 15.46 -2.83 -28.63
CA ALA A 139 16.11 -2.97 -29.92
C ALA A 139 15.62 -1.91 -30.94
N VAL A 140 14.35 -1.51 -30.88
CA VAL A 140 13.75 -0.52 -31.77
C VAL A 140 14.05 0.92 -31.33
N PHE A 141 13.89 1.21 -30.03
CA PHE A 141 13.97 2.57 -29.49
C PHE A 141 15.36 2.94 -28.91
N GLY A 142 16.26 1.96 -28.79
CA GLY A 142 17.61 2.12 -28.27
C GLY A 142 17.75 1.78 -26.78
N THR A 143 18.99 1.81 -26.29
CA THR A 143 19.38 1.35 -24.94
C THR A 143 19.59 2.49 -23.94
N SER A 144 19.05 3.68 -24.21
CA SER A 144 19.18 4.81 -23.28
C SER A 144 18.37 4.57 -21.99
N VAL A 145 18.85 5.10 -20.86
CA VAL A 145 18.19 4.96 -19.55
C VAL A 145 16.70 5.35 -19.59
N PRO A 146 16.29 6.49 -20.22
CA PRO A 146 14.86 6.82 -20.34
C PRO A 146 14.07 5.77 -21.14
N VAL A 147 14.65 5.24 -22.23
CA VAL A 147 13.97 4.22 -23.05
C VAL A 147 13.78 2.92 -22.26
N ILE A 148 14.78 2.50 -21.48
CA ILE A 148 14.66 1.35 -20.59
C ILE A 148 13.54 1.59 -19.56
N ILE A 149 13.50 2.77 -18.94
CA ILE A 149 12.44 3.16 -17.99
C ILE A 149 11.06 3.05 -18.62
N PHE A 150 10.83 3.66 -19.79
CA PHE A 150 9.54 3.62 -20.47
C PHE A 150 9.17 2.23 -20.98
N THR A 151 10.17 1.43 -21.38
CA THR A 151 9.96 0.04 -21.80
C THR A 151 9.48 -0.81 -20.64
N ILE A 152 10.18 -0.79 -19.50
CA ILE A 152 9.78 -1.54 -18.31
C ILE A 152 8.42 -1.04 -17.82
N ALA A 153 8.20 0.29 -17.80
CA ALA A 153 6.94 0.87 -17.39
C ALA A 153 5.77 0.39 -18.25
N PHE A 154 5.95 0.35 -19.57
CA PHE A 154 4.93 -0.14 -20.50
C PHE A 154 4.57 -1.60 -20.23
N VAL A 155 5.58 -2.46 -20.02
CA VAL A 155 5.39 -3.88 -19.69
C VAL A 155 4.67 -4.07 -18.36
N TYR A 156 4.90 -3.17 -17.39
CA TYR A 156 4.36 -3.27 -16.03
C TYR A 156 3.02 -2.58 -15.82
N THR A 157 2.67 -1.64 -16.70
CA THR A 157 1.40 -0.89 -16.67
C THR A 157 0.16 -1.79 -16.57
N PRO A 158 0.03 -2.91 -17.31
CA PRO A 158 -1.15 -3.78 -17.22
C PRO A 158 -1.38 -4.38 -15.84
N SER A 159 -0.32 -4.86 -15.17
CA SER A 159 -0.42 -5.45 -13.82
C SER A 159 -0.91 -4.42 -12.82
N LEU A 160 -0.31 -3.23 -12.87
CA LEU A 160 -0.65 -2.16 -11.94
C LEU A 160 -2.04 -1.57 -12.23
N ALA A 161 -2.43 -1.43 -13.50
CA ALA A 161 -3.78 -1.03 -13.89
C ALA A 161 -4.85 -1.98 -13.34
N ARG A 162 -4.59 -3.29 -13.35
CA ARG A 162 -5.52 -4.30 -12.82
C ARG A 162 -5.67 -4.19 -11.30
N VAL A 163 -4.57 -3.97 -10.58
CA VAL A 163 -4.59 -3.75 -9.12
C VAL A 163 -5.34 -2.48 -8.77
N VAL A 164 -5.07 -1.37 -9.47
CA VAL A 164 -5.80 -0.11 -9.25
C VAL A 164 -7.29 -0.30 -9.55
N ARG A 165 -7.63 -0.93 -10.69
CA ARG A 165 -9.02 -1.19 -11.06
C ARG A 165 -9.77 -1.95 -9.97
N ALA A 166 -9.19 -3.02 -9.45
CA ALA A 166 -9.80 -3.82 -8.39
C ALA A 166 -10.05 -2.99 -7.11
N ASN A 167 -9.06 -2.19 -6.69
CA ASN A 167 -9.18 -1.34 -5.51
C ASN A 167 -10.21 -0.22 -5.70
N VAL A 168 -10.22 0.43 -6.87
CA VAL A 168 -11.21 1.47 -7.19
C VAL A 168 -12.62 0.88 -7.22
N LEU A 169 -12.81 -0.30 -7.82
CA LEU A 169 -14.11 -0.96 -7.87
C LEU A 169 -14.63 -1.32 -6.47
N ALA A 170 -13.76 -1.84 -5.59
CA ALA A 170 -14.10 -2.13 -4.21
C ALA A 170 -14.55 -0.86 -3.46
N GLN A 171 -13.76 0.22 -3.56
CA GLN A 171 -14.09 1.50 -2.92
C GLN A 171 -15.35 2.15 -3.49
N TYR A 172 -15.70 1.88 -4.75
CA TYR A 172 -16.91 2.41 -5.38
C TYR A 172 -18.22 1.81 -4.83
N GLY A 173 -18.13 0.68 -4.14
CA GLY A 173 -19.25 0.02 -3.46
C GLY A 173 -19.55 0.54 -2.05
N GLU A 174 -18.70 1.42 -1.51
CA GLU A 174 -18.80 1.92 -0.14
C GLU A 174 -19.83 3.07 0.02
N ASP A 175 -20.42 3.19 1.21
CA ASP A 175 -21.49 4.13 1.53
C ASP A 175 -21.10 5.60 1.32
N TYR A 176 -19.84 5.96 1.59
CA TYR A 176 -19.37 7.33 1.37
C TYR A 176 -19.43 7.72 -0.11
N VAL A 177 -19.22 6.77 -1.03
CA VAL A 177 -19.35 7.01 -2.47
C VAL A 177 -20.81 7.16 -2.86
N ALA A 178 -21.70 6.38 -2.24
CA ALA A 178 -23.14 6.51 -2.45
C ALA A 178 -23.64 7.90 -2.00
N ALA A 179 -23.22 8.35 -0.81
CA ALA A 179 -23.55 9.68 -0.29
C ALA A 179 -23.06 10.81 -1.21
N GLU A 180 -21.81 10.76 -1.68
CA GLU A 180 -21.25 11.76 -2.60
C GLU A 180 -21.99 11.80 -3.94
N LYS A 181 -22.47 10.66 -4.46
CA LYS A 181 -23.32 10.61 -5.66
C LYS A 181 -24.67 11.31 -5.45
N VAL A 182 -25.30 11.13 -4.29
CA VAL A 182 -26.57 11.79 -3.95
C VAL A 182 -26.41 13.31 -3.85
N ILE A 183 -25.27 13.78 -3.35
CA ILE A 183 -24.91 15.21 -3.29
C ILE A 183 -24.64 15.80 -4.70
N GLY A 184 -24.54 14.95 -5.74
CA GLY A 184 -24.34 15.37 -7.13
C GLY A 184 -22.86 15.53 -7.52
N ALA A 185 -21.94 14.94 -6.77
CA ALA A 185 -20.52 14.97 -7.10
C ALA A 185 -20.23 14.26 -8.44
N ARG A 186 -19.40 14.89 -9.28
CA ARG A 186 -18.99 14.32 -10.58
C ARG A 186 -18.08 13.11 -10.36
N ARG A 187 -18.14 12.12 -11.26
CA ARG A 187 -17.33 10.89 -11.19
C ARG A 187 -15.84 11.16 -10.95
N GLY A 188 -15.23 12.03 -11.75
CA GLY A 188 -13.80 12.35 -11.60
C GLY A 188 -13.45 13.00 -10.24
N TYR A 189 -14.37 13.79 -9.67
CA TYR A 189 -14.18 14.37 -8.33
C TYR A 189 -14.18 13.28 -7.25
N ILE A 190 -15.15 12.35 -7.32
CA ILE A 190 -15.23 11.20 -6.41
C ILE A 190 -13.94 10.36 -6.48
N VAL A 191 -13.48 10.05 -7.70
CA VAL A 191 -12.24 9.29 -7.90
C VAL A 191 -11.05 10.01 -7.29
N LEU A 192 -10.78 11.25 -7.71
CA LEU A 192 -9.54 11.95 -7.36
C LEU A 192 -9.48 12.34 -5.88
N ARG A 193 -10.61 12.70 -5.27
CA ARG A 193 -10.63 13.28 -3.93
C ARG A 193 -10.92 12.27 -2.82
N HIS A 194 -11.70 11.23 -3.11
CA HIS A 194 -12.13 10.27 -2.09
C HIS A 194 -11.52 8.89 -2.35
N VAL A 195 -11.79 8.31 -3.52
CA VAL A 195 -11.40 6.93 -3.81
C VAL A 195 -9.88 6.77 -3.94
N ALA A 196 -9.20 7.69 -4.64
CA ALA A 196 -7.75 7.65 -4.81
C ALA A 196 -7.03 7.63 -3.45
N VAL A 197 -7.48 8.46 -2.50
CA VAL A 197 -6.88 8.53 -1.15
C VAL A 197 -7.05 7.21 -0.40
N ASN A 198 -8.20 6.54 -0.52
CA ASN A 198 -8.44 5.25 0.12
C ASN A 198 -7.68 4.10 -0.57
N CYS A 199 -7.52 4.16 -1.89
CA CYS A 199 -6.75 3.16 -2.65
C CYS A 199 -5.22 3.37 -2.56
N MET A 200 -4.74 4.53 -2.14
CA MET A 200 -3.30 4.84 -2.11
C MET A 200 -2.51 3.83 -1.28
N ALA A 201 -3.00 3.42 -0.10
CA ALA A 201 -2.27 2.49 0.77
C ALA A 201 -1.98 1.13 0.08
N PRO A 202 -3.00 0.36 -0.35
CA PRO A 202 -2.75 -0.93 -1.01
C PRO A 202 -2.02 -0.79 -2.36
N VAL A 203 -2.27 0.28 -3.11
CA VAL A 203 -1.58 0.52 -4.39
C VAL A 203 -0.10 0.84 -4.18
N MET A 204 0.26 1.62 -3.15
CA MET A 204 1.66 1.95 -2.84
C MET A 204 2.44 0.75 -2.30
N VAL A 205 1.79 -0.12 -1.53
CA VAL A 205 2.36 -1.43 -1.13
C VAL A 205 2.72 -2.22 -2.39
N PHE A 206 1.77 -2.41 -3.29
CA PHE A 206 2.00 -3.16 -4.53
C PHE A 206 3.09 -2.51 -5.40
N ALA A 207 3.07 -1.18 -5.54
CA ALA A 207 4.11 -0.45 -6.24
C ALA A 207 5.50 -0.69 -5.63
N THR A 208 5.62 -0.82 -4.31
CA THR A 208 6.91 -1.10 -3.65
C THR A 208 7.49 -2.45 -4.09
N VAL A 209 6.64 -3.49 -4.19
CA VAL A 209 7.03 -4.80 -4.75
C VAL A 209 7.46 -4.66 -6.21
N MET A 210 6.71 -3.88 -7.00
CA MET A 210 7.05 -3.66 -8.41
C MET A 210 8.38 -2.94 -8.62
N VAL A 211 8.83 -2.08 -7.69
CA VAL A 211 10.19 -1.51 -7.75
C VAL A 211 11.24 -2.62 -7.67
N ALA A 212 11.07 -3.59 -6.76
CA ALA A 212 11.99 -4.72 -6.65
C ALA A 212 11.99 -5.58 -7.91
N GLU A 213 10.80 -5.88 -8.45
CA GLU A 213 10.67 -6.60 -9.72
C GLU A 213 11.34 -5.84 -10.88
N ALA A 214 11.17 -4.52 -10.96
CA ALA A 214 11.75 -3.69 -12.01
C ALA A 214 13.29 -3.69 -11.96
N ILE A 215 13.90 -3.71 -10.76
CA ILE A 215 15.36 -3.81 -10.58
C ILE A 215 15.86 -5.16 -11.10
N ILE A 216 15.18 -6.27 -10.75
CA ILE A 216 15.53 -7.61 -11.23
C ILE A 216 15.36 -7.70 -12.75
N PHE A 217 14.31 -7.09 -13.27
CA PHE A 217 14.00 -7.10 -14.69
C PHE A 217 15.01 -6.29 -15.50
N GLU A 218 15.44 -5.12 -15.04
CA GLU A 218 16.56 -4.38 -15.61
C GLU A 218 17.84 -5.21 -15.62
N ALA A 219 18.15 -5.88 -14.51
CA ALA A 219 19.33 -6.75 -14.43
C ALA A 219 19.27 -7.91 -15.42
N SER A 220 18.07 -8.48 -15.61
CA SER A 220 17.81 -9.54 -16.59
C SER A 220 17.99 -9.04 -18.02
N LEU A 221 17.49 -7.83 -18.34
CA LEU A 221 17.69 -7.18 -19.64
C LEU A 221 19.17 -6.90 -19.90
N SER A 222 19.89 -6.38 -18.91
CA SER A 222 21.33 -6.15 -18.99
C SER A 222 22.11 -7.45 -19.26
N PHE A 223 21.70 -8.56 -18.65
CA PHE A 223 22.34 -9.88 -18.86
C PHE A 223 22.22 -10.41 -20.30
N ILE A 224 21.12 -10.08 -20.98
CA ILE A 224 20.88 -10.42 -22.40
C ILE A 224 21.35 -9.34 -23.37
N GLY A 225 21.96 -8.25 -22.86
CA GLY A 225 22.50 -7.15 -23.68
C GLY A 225 21.49 -6.06 -24.05
N ALA A 226 20.27 -6.10 -23.53
CA ALA A 226 19.20 -5.12 -23.77
C ALA A 226 19.01 -4.14 -22.59
N GLY A 227 19.98 -4.03 -21.70
CA GLY A 227 19.94 -3.11 -20.55
C GLY A 227 20.90 -1.94 -20.70
N VAL A 228 21.36 -1.40 -19.57
CA VAL A 228 22.31 -0.28 -19.54
C VAL A 228 23.63 -0.71 -20.15
N GLN A 229 24.15 0.09 -21.07
CA GLN A 229 25.38 -0.19 -21.80
C GLN A 229 26.58 0.52 -21.14
N ASP A 230 27.78 -0.03 -21.30
CA ASP A 230 29.01 0.70 -20.97
C ASP A 230 29.05 2.04 -21.74
N PRO A 231 29.54 3.14 -21.13
CA PRO A 231 30.32 3.22 -19.90
C PRO A 231 29.51 3.24 -18.60
N ASP A 232 28.19 3.39 -18.64
CA ASP A 232 27.36 3.57 -17.45
C ASP A 232 27.23 2.27 -16.62
N PRO A 233 27.63 2.26 -15.34
CA PRO A 233 27.45 1.08 -14.50
C PRO A 233 25.99 0.97 -14.02
N SER A 234 25.38 -0.21 -14.15
CA SER A 234 24.21 -0.64 -13.39
C SER A 234 24.54 -1.98 -12.72
N TRP A 235 23.79 -2.40 -11.70
CA TRP A 235 24.04 -3.73 -11.11
C TRP A 235 23.88 -4.85 -12.15
N GLY A 236 22.90 -4.69 -13.04
CA GLY A 236 22.69 -5.56 -14.18
C GLY A 236 23.88 -5.62 -15.13
N SER A 237 24.40 -4.46 -15.55
CA SER A 237 25.52 -4.41 -16.50
C SER A 237 26.79 -4.98 -15.87
N VAL A 238 27.10 -4.63 -14.61
CA VAL A 238 28.25 -5.19 -13.88
C VAL A 238 28.16 -6.72 -13.79
N LEU A 239 26.98 -7.26 -13.46
CA LEU A 239 26.73 -8.70 -13.42
C LEU A 239 26.94 -9.35 -14.81
N ALA A 240 26.41 -8.74 -15.87
CA ALA A 240 26.53 -9.22 -17.24
C ALA A 240 27.99 -9.27 -17.72
N TYR A 241 28.76 -8.21 -17.47
CA TYR A 241 30.20 -8.15 -17.76
C TYR A 241 30.99 -9.15 -16.91
N GLY A 242 30.59 -9.35 -15.66
CA GLY A 242 31.15 -10.35 -14.75
C GLY A 242 30.93 -11.80 -15.22
N ARG A 243 30.00 -12.09 -16.14
CA ARG A 243 29.69 -13.47 -16.58
C ARG A 243 30.92 -14.24 -17.06
N GLN A 244 31.70 -13.65 -17.97
CA GLN A 244 32.89 -14.36 -18.45
C GLN A 244 34.05 -14.32 -17.41
N ILE A 245 33.96 -13.45 -16.37
CA ILE A 245 34.64 -13.51 -15.06
C ILE A 245 34.62 -14.88 -14.42
N LEU A 246 33.37 -15.22 -14.11
CA LEU A 246 32.93 -16.43 -13.48
C LEU A 246 33.33 -17.66 -14.27
N LEU A 247 33.17 -17.63 -15.61
CA LEU A 247 33.58 -18.73 -16.48
C LEU A 247 35.10 -18.98 -16.48
N ALA A 248 35.91 -17.97 -16.16
CA ALA A 248 37.36 -18.08 -16.00
C ALA A 248 37.79 -18.40 -14.55
N GLY A 249 36.84 -18.63 -13.64
CA GLY A 249 37.09 -18.95 -12.22
C GLY A 249 37.07 -17.75 -11.27
N GLY A 250 36.90 -16.52 -11.76
CA GLY A 250 36.82 -15.32 -10.91
C GLY A 250 35.38 -14.97 -10.52
N TRP A 251 34.97 -15.35 -9.32
CA TRP A 251 33.59 -15.27 -8.83
C TRP A 251 33.14 -13.87 -8.38
N TRP A 252 34.09 -12.99 -8.01
CA TRP A 252 33.82 -11.71 -7.35
C TRP A 252 32.96 -10.76 -8.20
N ALA A 253 33.24 -10.67 -9.50
CA ALA A 253 32.59 -9.72 -10.41
C ALA A 253 31.09 -10.01 -10.62
N THR A 254 30.62 -11.23 -10.36
CA THR A 254 29.18 -11.57 -10.38
C THR A 254 28.55 -11.60 -8.99
N PHE A 255 29.32 -12.00 -7.97
CA PHE A 255 28.80 -12.20 -6.63
C PHE A 255 28.37 -10.88 -5.96
N PHE A 256 29.22 -9.85 -5.99
CA PHE A 256 28.93 -8.58 -5.32
C PHE A 256 27.76 -7.78 -5.92
N PRO A 257 27.63 -7.59 -7.25
CA PRO A 257 26.44 -6.95 -7.81
C PRO A 257 25.18 -7.80 -7.57
N GLY A 258 25.28 -9.13 -7.61
CA GLY A 258 24.17 -10.02 -7.28
C GLY A 258 23.72 -9.88 -5.83
N LEU A 259 24.66 -9.76 -4.90
CA LEU A 259 24.38 -9.51 -3.47
C LEU A 259 23.73 -8.15 -3.25
N ALA A 260 24.16 -7.11 -3.97
CA ALA A 260 23.54 -5.78 -3.91
C ALA A 260 22.08 -5.80 -4.37
N ILE A 261 21.79 -6.50 -5.48
CA ILE A 261 20.41 -6.73 -5.96
C ILE A 261 19.62 -7.49 -4.88
N LEU A 262 20.15 -8.60 -4.37
CA LEU A 262 19.48 -9.44 -3.36
C LEU A 262 19.09 -8.64 -2.11
N ILE A 263 20.04 -7.91 -1.52
CA ILE A 263 19.80 -7.11 -0.31
C ILE A 263 18.75 -6.03 -0.57
N THR A 264 18.83 -5.35 -1.72
CA THR A 264 17.90 -4.27 -2.06
C THR A 264 16.49 -4.79 -2.30
N VAL A 265 16.34 -5.87 -3.07
CA VAL A 265 15.07 -6.54 -3.34
C VAL A 265 14.43 -7.06 -2.06
N LEU A 266 15.22 -7.75 -1.22
CA LEU A 266 14.74 -8.26 0.06
C LEU A 266 14.26 -7.12 0.97
N ALA A 267 15.01 -6.03 1.04
CA ALA A 267 14.62 -4.87 1.83
C ALA A 267 13.34 -4.20 1.30
N LEU A 268 13.16 -4.09 -0.02
CA LEU A 268 11.92 -3.58 -0.62
C LEU A 268 10.70 -4.48 -0.31
N ASN A 269 10.86 -5.80 -0.39
CA ASN A 269 9.79 -6.76 -0.09
C ASN A 269 9.39 -6.72 1.40
N ILE A 270 10.36 -6.75 2.32
CA ILE A 270 10.10 -6.63 3.78
C ILE A 270 9.49 -5.27 4.11
N LEU A 271 9.91 -4.21 3.41
CA LEU A 271 9.31 -2.88 3.58
C LEU A 271 7.84 -2.90 3.13
N SER A 272 7.52 -3.51 1.99
CA SER A 272 6.15 -3.67 1.49
C SER A 272 5.23 -4.40 2.46
N GLU A 273 5.71 -5.50 3.06
CA GLU A 273 4.99 -6.22 4.12
C GLU A 273 4.71 -5.30 5.32
N GLY A 274 5.72 -4.55 5.77
CA GLY A 274 5.54 -3.58 6.87
C GLY A 274 4.59 -2.44 6.56
N LEU A 275 4.56 -1.95 5.31
CA LEU A 275 3.57 -0.97 4.87
C LEU A 275 2.16 -1.56 4.91
N THR A 276 2.02 -2.84 4.53
CA THR A 276 0.76 -3.57 4.60
C THR A 276 0.28 -3.68 6.03
N ASP A 277 1.13 -4.15 6.94
CA ASP A 277 0.83 -4.27 8.37
C ASP A 277 0.46 -2.92 9.00
N ALA A 278 1.22 -1.86 8.68
CA ALA A 278 0.95 -0.52 9.19
C ALA A 278 -0.35 0.07 8.64
N SER A 279 -0.79 -0.33 7.43
CA SER A 279 -2.07 0.07 6.86
C SER A 279 -3.26 -0.71 7.44
N ALA A 280 -3.04 -1.97 7.82
CA ALA A 280 -4.05 -2.84 8.42
C ALA A 280 -4.20 -2.63 9.93
N ALA A 281 -3.16 -2.13 10.62
CA ALA A 281 -3.18 -1.89 12.05
C ALA A 281 -4.30 -0.90 12.41
N PRO A 282 -5.33 -1.31 13.19
CA PRO A 282 -6.29 -0.38 13.74
C PRO A 282 -5.52 0.70 14.48
N ARG A 283 -5.89 1.98 14.29
CA ARG A 283 -5.39 3.02 15.20
C ARG A 283 -5.79 2.54 16.58
N SER A 284 -4.82 2.07 17.36
CA SER A 284 -5.00 1.88 18.80
C SER A 284 -5.48 3.23 19.28
N ALA A 285 -6.78 3.34 19.49
CA ALA A 285 -7.32 4.35 20.37
C ALA A 285 -6.55 4.04 21.64
N ARG A 286 -5.54 4.89 21.91
CA ARG A 286 -4.99 4.92 23.26
C ARG A 286 -6.22 5.09 24.10
N THR A 287 -6.59 4.05 24.84
CA THR A 287 -7.43 4.20 26.01
C THR A 287 -6.69 5.28 26.76
N SER A 288 -7.20 6.52 26.65
CA SER A 288 -6.72 7.56 27.52
C SER A 288 -6.91 6.95 28.89
N PRO A 289 -5.87 6.88 29.76
CA PRO A 289 -6.11 6.49 31.13
C PRO A 289 -7.32 7.30 31.55
N ALA A 290 -8.41 6.61 31.90
CA ALA A 290 -9.64 7.27 32.32
C ALA A 290 -9.19 8.40 33.24
N PRO A 291 -9.53 9.67 32.94
CA PRO A 291 -9.00 10.79 33.70
C PRO A 291 -9.17 10.41 35.16
N ALA A 292 -8.05 10.29 35.89
CA ALA A 292 -8.03 9.84 37.27
C ALA A 292 -9.19 10.54 37.94
N ALA A 293 -10.18 9.76 38.40
CA ALA A 293 -11.51 10.23 38.77
C ALA A 293 -11.34 11.53 39.54
N THR A 294 -11.45 12.65 38.82
CA THR A 294 -11.58 13.94 39.44
C THR A 294 -12.97 13.79 39.96
N THR A 295 -13.07 13.62 41.28
CA THR A 295 -14.33 13.49 42.01
C THR A 295 -15.32 14.37 41.31
N ALA A 296 -16.16 13.73 40.49
CA ALA A 296 -17.27 14.41 39.87
C ALA A 296 -18.03 14.99 41.06
N PRO A 297 -18.40 16.28 41.04
CA PRO A 297 -19.33 16.76 42.05
C PRO A 297 -20.51 15.79 42.04
N ASP A 298 -20.96 15.40 43.24
CA ASP A 298 -21.99 14.39 43.44
C ASP A 298 -23.08 14.53 42.37
N PRO A 299 -23.56 13.43 41.76
CA PRO A 299 -24.59 13.49 40.71
C PRO A 299 -25.89 14.17 41.16
N VAL A 300 -26.04 14.39 42.48
CA VAL A 300 -27.11 15.18 43.11
C VAL A 300 -26.99 16.69 42.80
N GLU A 301 -25.79 17.24 42.62
CA GLU A 301 -25.58 18.67 42.37
C GLU A 301 -25.65 19.05 40.87
N ALA A 302 -25.30 18.14 39.96
CA ALA A 302 -25.40 18.38 38.51
C ALA A 302 -26.83 18.17 37.96
N ALA A 303 -27.67 17.41 38.66
CA ALA A 303 -29.09 17.22 38.32
C ALA A 303 -29.94 18.49 38.55
N ALA A 304 -29.41 19.51 39.23
CA ALA A 304 -30.17 20.72 39.57
C ALA A 304 -30.35 21.72 38.41
N THR A 305 -29.88 21.42 37.19
CA THR A 305 -29.94 22.37 36.07
C THR A 305 -30.59 21.85 34.78
N VAL A 306 -31.02 20.58 34.76
CA VAL A 306 -31.86 20.07 33.67
C VAL A 306 -33.17 19.63 34.27
N ASP A 307 -34.21 20.42 34.03
CA ASP A 307 -35.59 20.06 34.34
C ASP A 307 -35.98 18.88 33.45
N ILE A 308 -35.82 17.67 34.00
CA ILE A 308 -36.06 16.40 33.32
C ILE A 308 -37.51 16.33 32.86
N ASP A 309 -38.45 16.88 33.63
CA ASP A 309 -39.87 16.93 33.27
C ASP A 309 -40.08 17.80 32.03
N ALA A 310 -39.44 18.97 31.96
CA ALA A 310 -39.48 19.82 30.76
C ALA A 310 -38.78 19.21 29.52
N ALA A 311 -37.85 18.28 29.72
CA ALA A 311 -37.21 17.53 28.63
C ALA A 311 -38.11 16.38 28.16
N LEU A 312 -38.73 15.65 29.08
CA LEU A 312 -39.70 14.59 28.80
C LEU A 312 -40.95 15.15 28.12
N ASP A 313 -41.47 16.30 28.56
CA ASP A 313 -42.61 16.99 27.92
C ASP A 313 -42.30 17.48 26.51
N ARG A 314 -41.05 17.84 26.23
CA ARG A 314 -40.61 18.17 24.87
C ARG A 314 -40.53 16.94 23.99
N LEU A 315 -40.05 15.82 24.54
CA LEU A 315 -39.97 14.55 23.82
C LEU A 315 -41.37 13.98 23.54
N ALA A 316 -42.27 14.00 24.53
CA ALA A 316 -43.65 13.52 24.40
C ALA A 316 -44.40 14.29 23.30
N ARG A 317 -44.33 15.64 23.31
CA ARG A 317 -44.91 16.47 22.24
C ARG A 317 -44.32 16.18 20.86
N HIS A 318 -43.03 15.84 20.78
CA HIS A 318 -42.39 15.50 19.51
C HIS A 318 -42.85 14.13 19.01
N ILE A 319 -43.01 13.15 19.89
CA ILE A 319 -43.52 11.82 19.57
C ILE A 319 -44.98 11.91 19.13
N GLU A 320 -45.84 12.65 19.84
CA GLU A 320 -47.25 12.83 19.49
C GLU A 320 -47.45 13.58 18.16
N ALA A 321 -46.55 14.52 17.83
CA ALA A 321 -46.58 15.25 16.56
C ALA A 321 -46.03 14.43 15.37
N THR A 322 -45.40 13.29 15.63
CA THR A 322 -44.83 12.43 14.60
C THR A 322 -45.81 11.30 14.32
N GLU A 323 -46.44 11.28 13.15
CA GLU A 323 -47.22 10.11 12.74
C GLU A 323 -46.28 8.88 12.68
N PRO A 324 -46.59 7.80 13.44
CA PRO A 324 -45.76 6.62 13.41
C PRO A 324 -45.75 6.05 12.00
N THR A 325 -44.58 6.06 11.35
CA THR A 325 -44.40 5.52 9.99
C THR A 325 -44.53 3.98 9.97
N ILE A 326 -44.57 3.35 11.15
CA ILE A 326 -44.64 1.91 11.34
C ILE A 326 -45.97 1.59 12.04
N THR A 327 -46.80 0.78 11.40
CA THR A 327 -48.03 0.25 12.00
C THR A 327 -47.66 -0.55 13.26
N PRO A 328 -48.24 -0.25 14.43
CA PRO A 328 -47.98 -1.04 15.64
C PRO A 328 -48.41 -2.49 15.42
N VAL A 329 -47.62 -3.42 15.97
CA VAL A 329 -47.93 -4.85 15.96
C VAL A 329 -49.27 -5.06 16.66
N ARG A 330 -50.14 -5.90 16.10
CA ARG A 330 -51.43 -6.21 16.72
C ARG A 330 -51.20 -6.92 18.06
N GLU A 331 -51.99 -6.59 19.08
CA GLU A 331 -51.89 -7.23 20.41
C GLU A 331 -52.18 -8.75 20.37
N ASP A 332 -52.82 -9.25 19.31
CA ASP A 332 -53.14 -10.66 19.08
C ASP A 332 -52.23 -11.34 18.03
N ALA A 333 -51.09 -10.72 17.69
CA ALA A 333 -50.16 -11.26 16.71
C ALA A 333 -49.53 -12.60 17.18
N GLU A 334 -49.38 -13.55 16.26
CA GLU A 334 -48.81 -14.86 16.54
C GLU A 334 -47.33 -14.76 16.94
N GLU A 335 -46.91 -15.51 17.96
CA GLU A 335 -45.50 -15.60 18.36
C GLU A 335 -44.71 -16.42 17.33
N LEU A 336 -43.79 -15.78 16.61
CA LEU A 336 -42.97 -16.45 15.59
C LEU A 336 -41.68 -17.04 16.18
N LEU A 337 -41.05 -16.34 17.13
CA LEU A 337 -39.78 -16.74 17.71
C LEU A 337 -39.70 -16.34 19.18
N VAL A 338 -39.45 -17.30 20.05
CA VAL A 338 -39.17 -17.07 21.48
C VAL A 338 -37.73 -17.44 21.76
N VAL A 339 -36.92 -16.46 22.18
CA VAL A 339 -35.53 -16.65 22.58
C VAL A 339 -35.41 -16.48 24.09
N ARG A 340 -34.84 -17.50 24.74
CA ARG A 340 -34.55 -17.48 26.18
C ARG A 340 -33.06 -17.63 26.44
N ASP A 341 -32.58 -16.91 27.44
CA ASP A 341 -31.22 -16.97 27.96
C ASP A 341 -30.13 -16.80 26.88
N LEU A 342 -30.32 -15.92 25.90
CA LEU A 342 -29.33 -15.66 24.86
C LEU A 342 -28.03 -15.15 25.49
N ALA A 343 -26.92 -15.83 25.19
CA ALA A 343 -25.58 -15.44 25.59
C ALA A 343 -24.60 -15.49 24.43
N ILE A 344 -23.74 -14.48 24.30
CA ILE A 344 -22.73 -14.35 23.24
C ILE A 344 -21.35 -14.18 23.88
N ARG A 345 -20.36 -14.95 23.43
CA ARG A 345 -18.97 -14.94 23.95
C ARG A 345 -17.96 -14.91 22.80
N PHE A 346 -16.82 -14.26 23.02
CA PHE A 346 -15.69 -14.22 22.07
C PHE A 346 -14.39 -14.64 22.79
N PRO A 347 -14.12 -15.94 22.91
CA PRO A 347 -13.01 -16.48 23.72
C PRO A 347 -11.64 -15.93 23.31
N ASP A 348 -11.40 -15.82 22.00
CA ASP A 348 -10.11 -15.39 21.45
C ASP A 348 -9.81 -13.89 21.64
N ARG A 349 -10.82 -13.08 21.99
CA ARG A 349 -10.71 -11.61 22.05
C ARG A 349 -10.98 -11.03 23.44
N TYR A 350 -11.93 -11.59 24.18
CA TYR A 350 -12.36 -11.07 25.49
C TYR A 350 -12.38 -12.13 26.60
N GLY A 351 -11.83 -13.33 26.35
CA GLY A 351 -11.87 -14.46 27.28
C GLY A 351 -13.29 -14.99 27.49
N ASP A 352 -13.58 -15.51 28.68
CA ASP A 352 -14.87 -16.14 29.03
C ASP A 352 -16.01 -15.16 29.35
N ILE A 353 -15.79 -13.85 29.19
CA ILE A 353 -16.77 -12.82 29.55
C ILE A 353 -17.94 -12.86 28.54
N PRO A 354 -19.20 -13.07 28.99
CA PRO A 354 -20.37 -12.95 28.13
C PRO A 354 -20.60 -11.49 27.75
N VAL A 355 -20.57 -11.19 26.45
CA VAL A 355 -20.84 -9.86 25.88
C VAL A 355 -22.34 -9.58 25.84
N VAL A 356 -23.14 -10.63 25.61
CA VAL A 356 -24.58 -10.65 25.89
C VAL A 356 -24.80 -11.75 26.93
N ASP A 357 -25.54 -11.46 27.99
CA ASP A 357 -25.83 -12.42 29.06
C ASP A 357 -27.33 -12.43 29.37
N ARG A 358 -27.94 -13.62 29.26
CA ARG A 358 -29.33 -13.92 29.67
C ARG A 358 -30.40 -12.99 29.09
N LEU A 359 -30.27 -12.65 27.81
CA LEU A 359 -31.29 -11.86 27.12
C LEU A 359 -32.49 -12.74 26.73
N ASN A 360 -33.69 -12.30 27.09
CA ASN A 360 -34.96 -12.97 26.75
C ASN A 360 -35.80 -12.03 25.87
N PHE A 361 -36.29 -12.53 24.73
CA PHE A 361 -37.18 -11.77 23.86
C PHE A 361 -38.09 -12.69 23.04
N THR A 362 -39.22 -12.14 22.61
CA THR A 362 -40.16 -12.78 21.68
C THR A 362 -40.34 -11.88 20.47
N VAL A 363 -40.46 -12.46 19.28
CA VAL A 363 -40.77 -11.75 18.03
C VAL A 363 -42.12 -12.24 17.53
N HIS A 364 -43.07 -11.32 17.34
CA HIS A 364 -44.41 -11.59 16.85
C HIS A 364 -44.52 -11.36 15.33
N GLU A 365 -45.58 -11.85 14.70
CA GLU A 365 -45.84 -11.64 13.28
C GLU A 365 -46.00 -10.13 12.95
N GLY A 366 -45.17 -9.64 12.01
CA GLY A 366 -45.11 -8.21 11.65
C GLY A 366 -44.22 -7.36 12.57
N GLU A 367 -43.62 -7.94 13.62
CA GLU A 367 -42.67 -7.26 14.50
C GLU A 367 -41.25 -7.31 13.93
N THR A 368 -40.51 -6.21 14.05
CA THR A 368 -39.06 -6.18 13.76
C THR A 368 -38.31 -5.81 15.03
N LEU A 369 -37.55 -6.76 15.58
CA LEU A 369 -36.70 -6.53 16.74
C LEU A 369 -35.27 -6.17 16.32
N GLY A 370 -34.78 -5.02 16.79
CA GLY A 370 -33.38 -4.62 16.65
C GLY A 370 -32.67 -4.63 18.00
N LEU A 371 -31.57 -5.39 18.11
CA LEU A 371 -30.68 -5.31 19.26
C LEU A 371 -29.62 -4.24 18.99
N VAL A 372 -29.65 -3.15 19.75
CA VAL A 372 -28.71 -2.03 19.59
C VAL A 372 -27.77 -2.00 20.78
N GLY A 373 -26.49 -2.29 20.54
CA GLY A 373 -25.42 -2.11 21.52
C GLY A 373 -24.93 -0.67 21.55
N GLU A 374 -24.60 -0.15 22.74
CA GLU A 374 -23.85 1.10 22.85
C GLU A 374 -22.41 0.88 22.32
N SER A 375 -22.14 1.44 21.14
CA SER A 375 -20.82 1.78 20.59
C SER A 375 -19.62 0.95 21.10
N GLY A 376 -19.30 -0.15 20.42
CA GLY A 376 -17.98 -0.80 20.49
C GLY A 376 -17.99 -2.32 20.66
N CYS A 377 -19.15 -2.92 20.89
CA CYS A 377 -19.31 -4.36 21.07
C CYS A 377 -20.37 -4.90 20.11
N GLY A 378 -20.09 -4.84 18.80
CA GLY A 378 -20.79 -5.59 17.75
C GLY A 378 -22.27 -5.32 17.62
#